data_AF-A0A524I709-F1
#
_entry.id   AF-A0A524I709-F1
#
_cell.length_a   1.000
_cell.length_b   1.000
_cell.length_c   1.000
_cell.angle_alpha   90.00
_cell.angle_beta   90.00
_cell.angle_gamma   90.00
#
_symmetry.space_group_name_H-M   'P 1'
#
loop_
_entity.id
_entity.type
_entity.pdbx_description
1 polymer ?
#
loop_
_entity_poly.entity_id
_entity_poly.type
_entity_poly.pdbx_seq_one_letter_code
_entity_poly.pdbx_strand_id
1 'polypeptide(L)'
;MNKRSVQALLALALVLFSFRSGTAGLQNGSPSYRQIVDRLRDAGLAAEHGFELLKRITSVGPRLTGSPEAAAAVELSLRLMKELGFANVHMEPVEVGHWVRGDVGKAEIIASGTRAAVPLALCALGGSVGTPEGGLAAPVVEVRSLDE
;
A
#
# COMPACT_ATOMS: atom_id res chain seq x y z
N MET A 1 34.80 68.65 -15.92
CA MET A 1 34.80 67.74 -14.76
C MET A 1 36.25 67.59 -14.31
N ASN A 2 36.59 68.10 -13.12
CA ASN A 2 38.00 68.25 -12.73
C ASN A 2 38.58 66.90 -12.28
N LYS A 3 39.89 66.66 -12.52
CA LYS A 3 40.56 65.37 -12.22
C LYS A 3 40.33 64.88 -10.78
N ARG A 4 40.20 65.80 -9.81
CA ARG A 4 39.88 65.51 -8.41
C ARG A 4 38.45 65.01 -8.18
N SER A 5 37.48 65.49 -8.95
CA SER A 5 36.07 65.07 -8.91
C SER A 5 35.90 63.65 -9.47
N VAL A 6 36.64 63.32 -10.52
CA VAL A 6 36.66 61.98 -11.13
C VAL A 6 37.31 60.97 -10.21
N GLN A 7 38.41 61.34 -9.53
CA GLN A 7 39.07 60.48 -8.54
C GLN A 7 38.21 60.23 -7.30
N ALA A 8 37.44 61.23 -6.83
CA ALA A 8 36.52 61.06 -5.71
C ALA A 8 35.32 60.15 -6.06
N LEU A 9 34.79 60.25 -7.28
CA LEU A 9 33.72 59.38 -7.77
C LEU A 9 34.20 57.93 -8.00
N LEU A 10 35.45 57.73 -8.47
CA LEU A 10 36.04 56.40 -8.62
C LEU A 10 36.30 55.74 -7.26
N ALA A 11 36.74 56.50 -6.26
CA ALA A 11 36.98 55.99 -4.91
C ALA A 11 35.68 55.60 -4.19
N LEU A 12 34.60 56.36 -4.39
CA LEU A 12 33.28 56.05 -3.83
C LEU A 12 32.64 54.82 -4.49
N ALA A 13 32.85 54.63 -5.80
CA ALA A 13 32.40 53.43 -6.51
C ALA A 13 33.16 52.16 -6.08
N LEU A 14 34.44 52.28 -5.70
CA LEU A 14 35.25 51.15 -5.24
C LEU A 14 34.85 50.68 -3.82
N VAL A 15 34.52 51.61 -2.93
CA VAL A 15 34.04 51.28 -1.56
C VAL A 15 32.65 50.63 -1.58
N LEU A 16 31.79 50.99 -2.54
CA LEU A 16 30.49 50.34 -2.74
C LEU A 16 30.61 48.95 -3.38
N PHE A 17 31.71 48.65 -4.08
CA PHE A 17 31.96 47.33 -4.67
C PHE A 17 32.52 46.31 -3.66
N SER A 18 33.25 46.78 -2.63
CA SER A 18 33.85 45.90 -1.61
C SER A 18 32.88 45.37 -0.54
N PHE A 19 31.60 45.78 -0.54
CA PHE A 19 30.60 45.34 0.45
C PHE A 19 29.64 44.24 -0.03
N ARG A 20 29.88 43.63 -1.21
CA ARG A 20 29.18 42.42 -1.67
C ARG A 20 30.09 41.20 -1.78
N SER A 21 30.92 40.98 -0.78
CA SER A 21 31.37 39.63 -0.47
C SER A 21 30.45 39.04 0.58
N GLY A 22 29.19 38.80 0.18
CA GLY A 22 28.40 37.79 0.85
C GLY A 22 29.12 36.47 0.62
N THR A 23 29.80 35.97 1.64
CA THR A 23 30.22 34.58 1.68
C THR A 23 28.95 33.76 1.59
N ALA A 24 28.56 33.37 0.38
CA ALA A 24 27.74 32.21 0.16
C ALA A 24 28.57 31.05 0.72
N GLY A 25 28.44 30.81 2.02
CA GLY A 25 28.96 29.61 2.64
C GLY A 25 28.32 28.48 1.88
N LEU A 26 29.14 27.79 1.07
CA LEU A 26 28.81 26.47 0.57
C LEU A 26 28.58 25.61 1.82
N GLN A 27 27.33 25.53 2.27
CA GLN A 27 26.93 24.53 3.25
C GLN A 27 26.94 23.19 2.52
N ASN A 28 28.14 22.64 2.32
CA ASN A 28 28.36 21.21 2.10
C ASN A 28 28.11 20.46 3.42
N GLY A 29 26.89 20.61 3.95
CA GLY A 29 26.38 19.84 5.07
C GLY A 29 25.36 18.86 4.53
N SER A 30 25.56 17.56 4.79
CA SER A 30 24.50 16.58 4.57
C SER A 30 23.20 17.09 5.21
N PRO A 31 22.04 16.97 4.53
CA PRO A 31 20.78 17.47 5.07
C PRO A 31 20.56 16.88 6.46
N SER A 32 20.08 17.72 7.39
CA SER A 32 19.75 17.24 8.72
C SER A 32 18.70 16.13 8.62
N TYR A 33 18.70 15.20 9.58
CA TYR A 33 17.73 14.11 9.59
C TYR A 33 16.28 14.61 9.44
N ARG A 34 15.93 15.71 10.11
CA ARG A 34 14.61 16.35 9.99
C ARG A 34 14.33 16.80 8.55
N GLN A 35 15.29 17.42 7.86
CA GLN A 35 15.13 17.84 6.47
C GLN A 35 14.92 16.65 5.52
N ILE A 36 15.58 15.51 5.78
CA ILE A 36 15.37 14.29 4.99
C ILE A 36 13.95 13.76 5.20
N VAL A 37 13.50 13.67 6.46
CA VAL A 37 12.14 13.21 6.80
C VAL A 37 11.07 14.12 6.19
N ASP A 38 11.24 15.44 6.31
CA ASP A 38 10.30 16.40 5.74
C ASP A 38 10.21 16.25 4.21
N ARG A 39 11.35 16.11 3.52
CA ARG A 39 11.36 15.87 2.06
C ARG A 39 10.66 14.58 1.66
N LEU A 40 10.89 13.48 2.39
CA LEU A 40 10.24 12.20 2.10
C LEU A 40 8.73 12.28 2.31
N ARG A 41 8.29 12.92 3.40
CA ARG A 41 6.87 13.18 3.67
C ARG A 41 6.26 14.00 2.55
N ASP A 42 6.87 15.13 2.21
CA ASP A 42 6.31 16.07 1.24
C ASP A 42 6.25 15.43 -0.16
N ALA A 43 7.29 14.67 -0.56
CA ALA A 43 7.28 13.90 -1.79
C ALA A 43 6.22 12.79 -1.81
N GLY A 44 6.00 12.11 -0.68
CA GLY A 44 4.98 11.07 -0.55
C GLY A 44 3.55 11.62 -0.59
N LEU A 45 3.33 12.81 -0.05
CA LEU A 45 2.00 13.46 -0.03
C LEU A 45 1.68 14.20 -1.34
N ALA A 46 2.70 14.70 -2.05
CA ALA A 46 2.50 15.43 -3.31
C ALA A 46 2.17 14.52 -4.49
N ALA A 47 2.41 13.21 -4.39
CA ALA A 47 2.28 12.29 -5.49
C ALA A 47 1.35 11.10 -5.18
N GLU A 48 0.62 10.61 -6.18
CA GLU A 48 -0.37 9.53 -6.02
C GLU A 48 0.21 8.12 -6.21
N HIS A 49 1.54 7.96 -6.13
CA HIS A 49 2.21 6.69 -6.41
C HIS A 49 1.63 5.50 -5.64
N GLY A 50 1.26 5.70 -4.37
CA GLY A 50 0.64 4.64 -3.55
C GLY A 50 -0.71 4.17 -4.10
N PHE A 51 -1.53 5.09 -4.60
CA PHE A 51 -2.83 4.76 -5.19
C PHE A 51 -2.69 4.10 -6.56
N GLU A 52 -1.76 4.57 -7.39
CA GLU A 52 -1.47 3.93 -8.68
C GLU A 52 -0.91 2.52 -8.50
N LEU A 53 -0.01 2.31 -7.53
CA LEU A 53 0.44 0.98 -7.17
C LEU A 53 -0.72 0.11 -6.67
N LEU A 54 -1.60 0.66 -5.82
CA LEU A 54 -2.78 -0.06 -5.34
C LEU A 54 -3.66 -0.53 -6.51
N LYS A 55 -3.99 0.35 -7.47
CA LYS A 55 -4.76 -0.01 -8.67
C LYS A 55 -4.13 -1.20 -9.39
N ARG A 56 -2.81 -1.14 -9.62
CA ARG A 56 -2.06 -2.20 -10.31
C ARG A 56 -2.15 -3.52 -9.54
N ILE A 57 -1.86 -3.55 -8.24
CA ILE A 57 -1.91 -4.80 -7.46
C ILE A 57 -3.34 -5.34 -7.30
N THR A 58 -4.36 -4.48 -7.26
CA THR A 58 -5.77 -4.93 -7.19
C THR A 58 -6.29 -5.47 -8.52
N SER A 59 -5.64 -5.17 -9.65
CA SER A 59 -6.07 -5.65 -10.97
C SER A 59 -6.02 -7.17 -11.11
N VAL A 60 -5.28 -7.87 -10.25
CA VAL A 60 -5.22 -9.34 -10.19
C VAL A 60 -6.49 -9.95 -9.60
N GLY A 61 -7.20 -9.22 -8.74
CA GLY A 61 -8.42 -9.69 -8.07
C GLY A 61 -8.16 -10.43 -6.73
N PRO A 62 -9.09 -11.31 -6.32
CA PRO A 62 -9.00 -12.11 -5.10
C PRO A 62 -7.82 -13.08 -5.17
N ARG A 63 -6.96 -13.09 -4.16
CA ARG A 63 -5.65 -13.76 -4.19
C ARG A 63 -5.46 -14.64 -2.95
N LEU A 64 -6.37 -15.60 -2.79
CA LEU A 64 -6.28 -16.55 -1.68
C LEU A 64 -5.02 -17.40 -1.85
N THR A 65 -4.31 -17.65 -0.75
CA THR A 65 -3.10 -18.47 -0.77
C THR A 65 -3.34 -19.82 -1.47
N GLY A 66 -2.42 -20.20 -2.35
CA GLY A 66 -2.52 -21.41 -3.16
C GLY A 66 -3.46 -21.30 -4.37
N SER A 67 -4.10 -20.16 -4.62
CA SER A 67 -4.92 -19.93 -5.82
C SER A 67 -4.07 -19.48 -7.02
N PRO A 68 -4.57 -19.64 -8.26
CA PRO A 68 -3.91 -19.12 -9.46
C PRO A 68 -3.65 -17.60 -9.41
N GLU A 69 -4.58 -16.84 -8.84
CA GLU A 69 -4.48 -15.40 -8.70
C GLU A 69 -3.41 -14.99 -7.68
N ALA A 70 -3.19 -15.78 -6.61
CA ALA A 70 -2.08 -15.55 -5.71
C ALA A 70 -0.72 -15.73 -6.42
N ALA A 71 -0.59 -16.76 -7.26
CA ALA A 71 0.61 -16.93 -8.09
C ALA A 71 0.80 -15.76 -9.07
N ALA A 72 -0.27 -15.32 -9.74
CA ALA A 72 -0.24 -14.15 -10.61
C ALA A 72 0.14 -12.86 -9.86
N ALA A 73 -0.30 -12.71 -8.61
CA ALA A 73 0.06 -11.57 -7.77
C ALA A 73 1.56 -11.55 -7.43
N VAL A 74 2.15 -12.71 -7.14
CA VAL A 74 3.60 -12.83 -6.90
C VAL A 74 4.39 -12.39 -8.14
N GLU A 75 4.02 -12.88 -9.32
CA GLU A 75 4.66 -12.50 -10.59
C GLU A 75 4.48 -11.01 -10.92
N LEU A 76 3.31 -10.45 -10.62
CA LEU A 76 3.08 -9.01 -10.74
C LEU A 76 4.00 -8.22 -9.79
N SER A 77 4.07 -8.60 -8.52
CA SER A 77 4.92 -7.95 -7.53
C SER A 77 6.39 -7.98 -7.92
N LEU A 78 6.88 -9.11 -8.43
CA LEU A 78 8.26 -9.21 -8.92
C LEU A 78 8.54 -8.22 -10.06
N ARG A 79 7.62 -8.11 -11.03
CA ARG A 79 7.74 -7.15 -12.14
C ARG A 79 7.69 -5.71 -11.65
N LEU A 80 6.75 -5.37 -10.77
CA LEU A 80 6.61 -4.04 -10.19
C LEU A 80 7.89 -3.60 -9.48
N MET A 81 8.47 -4.47 -8.65
CA MET A 81 9.70 -4.16 -7.93
C MET A 81 10.89 -3.94 -8.86
N LYS A 82 10.98 -4.71 -9.96
CA LYS A 82 12.01 -4.50 -11.01
C LYS A 82 11.80 -3.17 -11.75
N GLU A 83 10.56 -2.85 -12.13
CA GLU A 83 10.21 -1.59 -12.79
C GLU A 83 10.53 -0.37 -11.92
N LEU A 84 10.34 -0.47 -10.61
CA LEU A 84 10.68 0.58 -9.64
C LEU A 84 12.19 0.74 -9.39
N GLY A 85 13.02 -0.14 -9.98
CA GLY A 85 14.48 -0.06 -9.87
C GLY A 85 15.03 -0.53 -8.51
N PHE A 86 14.30 -1.37 -7.77
CA PHE A 86 14.81 -1.93 -6.52
C PHE A 86 15.98 -2.89 -6.77
N ALA A 87 16.91 -2.92 -5.82
CA ALA A 87 18.03 -3.85 -5.82
C ALA A 87 17.60 -5.22 -5.25
N ASN A 88 18.29 -6.28 -5.68
CA ASN A 88 18.13 -7.64 -5.13
C ASN A 88 16.70 -8.23 -5.22
N VAL A 89 16.00 -8.00 -6.33
CA VAL A 89 14.62 -8.47 -6.52
C VAL A 89 14.57 -9.92 -7.01
N HIS A 90 14.06 -10.84 -6.19
CA HIS A 90 13.93 -12.27 -6.47
C HIS A 90 12.72 -12.88 -5.75
N MET A 91 12.37 -14.12 -6.08
CA MET A 91 11.29 -14.87 -5.43
C MET A 91 11.88 -15.94 -4.50
N GLU A 92 11.20 -16.17 -3.38
CA GLU A 92 11.55 -17.22 -2.43
C GLU A 92 10.43 -18.27 -2.39
N PRO A 93 10.73 -19.57 -2.51
CA PRO A 93 9.70 -20.60 -2.47
C PRO A 93 9.14 -20.77 -1.06
N VAL A 94 7.80 -20.86 -0.95
CA VAL A 94 7.09 -21.10 0.31
C VAL A 94 6.04 -22.19 0.09
N GLU A 95 6.00 -23.16 0.99
CA GLU A 95 4.94 -24.17 1.01
C GLU A 95 3.68 -23.60 1.64
N VAL A 96 2.53 -23.81 0.99
CA VAL A 96 1.26 -23.26 1.44
C VAL A 96 0.13 -24.27 1.34
N GLY A 97 -0.86 -24.14 2.24
CA GLY A 97 -2.10 -24.89 2.13
C GLY A 97 -2.87 -24.50 0.87
N HIS A 98 -3.56 -25.48 0.28
CA HIS A 98 -4.45 -25.28 -0.86
C HIS A 98 -5.88 -25.61 -0.45
N TRP A 99 -6.70 -24.58 -0.31
CA TRP A 99 -8.13 -24.72 -0.03
C TRP A 99 -8.93 -24.06 -1.14
N VAL A 100 -9.80 -24.86 -1.75
CA VAL A 100 -10.71 -24.40 -2.80
C VAL A 100 -12.12 -24.43 -2.22
N ARG A 101 -12.77 -23.27 -2.24
CA ARG A 101 -14.19 -23.19 -1.91
C ARG A 101 -14.96 -23.98 -2.96
N GLY A 102 -15.81 -24.90 -2.52
CA GLY A 102 -16.79 -25.56 -3.39
C GLY A 102 -17.88 -24.60 -3.86
N ASP A 103 -19.02 -25.16 -4.27
CA ASP A 103 -20.17 -24.37 -4.71
C ASP A 103 -20.65 -23.37 -3.65
N VAL A 104 -21.38 -22.34 -4.11
CA VAL A 104 -21.97 -21.33 -3.23
C VAL A 104 -22.89 -22.03 -2.23
N GLY A 105 -22.48 -22.01 -0.96
CA GLY A 105 -23.25 -22.59 0.13
C GLY A 105 -24.63 -21.93 0.21
N LYS A 106 -25.67 -22.76 0.32
CA LYS A 106 -27.05 -22.32 0.54
C LYS A 106 -27.48 -22.81 1.92
N ALA A 107 -28.11 -21.93 2.69
CA ALA A 107 -28.74 -22.29 3.95
C ALA A 107 -30.02 -21.50 4.12
N GLU A 108 -30.96 -22.10 4.82
CA GLU A 108 -32.22 -21.50 5.19
C GLU A 108 -32.64 -21.98 6.57
N ILE A 109 -33.38 -21.14 7.29
CA ILE A 109 -34.15 -21.59 8.44
C ILE A 109 -35.35 -22.36 7.88
N ILE A 110 -35.45 -23.64 8.20
CA ILE A 110 -36.53 -24.51 7.72
C ILE A 110 -37.87 -24.04 8.31
N ALA A 111 -38.94 -24.14 7.52
CA ALA A 111 -40.29 -23.77 7.95
C ALA A 111 -40.73 -24.58 9.19
N SER A 112 -41.44 -23.92 10.11
CA SER A 112 -41.96 -24.55 11.33
C SER A 112 -43.29 -23.93 11.75
N GLY A 113 -44.35 -24.75 11.83
CA GLY A 113 -45.70 -24.29 12.12
C GLY A 113 -46.19 -23.25 11.12
N THR A 114 -46.48 -22.04 11.59
CA THR A 114 -46.90 -20.90 10.76
C THR A 114 -45.73 -20.10 10.17
N ARG A 115 -44.48 -20.42 10.54
CA ARG A 115 -43.29 -19.71 10.08
C ARG A 115 -42.79 -20.29 8.77
N ALA A 116 -42.76 -19.48 7.72
CA ALA A 116 -42.18 -19.82 6.43
C ALA A 116 -40.65 -19.99 6.52
N ALA A 117 -40.09 -20.69 5.53
CA ALA A 117 -38.64 -20.80 5.40
C ALA A 117 -37.99 -19.43 5.17
N VAL A 118 -36.81 -19.22 5.75
CA VAL A 118 -36.07 -17.95 5.64
C VAL A 118 -34.69 -18.21 5.05
N PRO A 119 -34.38 -17.74 3.83
CA PRO A 119 -33.04 -17.90 3.25
C PRO A 119 -32.01 -17.07 4.03
N LEU A 120 -30.80 -17.59 4.15
CA LEU A 120 -29.69 -16.94 4.85
C LEU A 120 -28.60 -16.55 3.85
N ALA A 121 -28.02 -15.37 4.03
CA ALA A 121 -26.74 -15.02 3.40
C ALA A 121 -25.61 -15.65 4.22
N LEU A 122 -24.83 -16.54 3.62
CA LEU A 122 -23.72 -17.21 4.29
C LEU A 122 -22.45 -17.22 3.44
N CYS A 123 -21.34 -17.48 4.12
CA CYS A 123 -20.06 -17.76 3.52
C CYS A 123 -19.40 -18.88 4.34
N ALA A 124 -18.93 -19.93 3.67
CA ALA A 124 -18.20 -20.99 4.39
C ALA A 124 -16.91 -20.42 4.99
N LEU A 125 -16.62 -20.82 6.23
CA LEU A 125 -15.37 -20.51 6.90
C LEU A 125 -14.20 -21.16 6.15
N GLY A 126 -13.07 -20.44 6.04
CA GLY A 126 -11.87 -20.99 5.40
C GLY A 126 -11.40 -22.26 6.11
N GLY A 127 -11.16 -23.32 5.35
CA GLY A 127 -10.77 -24.64 5.88
C GLY A 127 -11.95 -25.55 6.26
N SER A 128 -13.20 -25.09 6.18
CA SER A 128 -14.36 -25.96 6.39
C SER A 128 -14.42 -27.06 5.32
N VAL A 129 -14.89 -28.24 5.73
CA VAL A 129 -15.25 -29.33 4.82
C VAL A 129 -16.62 -29.09 4.19
N GLY A 130 -16.91 -29.77 3.08
CA GLY A 130 -18.21 -29.72 2.41
C GLY A 130 -19.30 -30.47 3.19
N THR A 131 -20.56 -30.07 2.99
CA THR A 131 -21.72 -30.83 3.44
C THR A 131 -21.92 -32.09 2.58
N PRO A 132 -22.63 -33.13 3.06
CA PRO A 132 -22.99 -34.29 2.25
C PRO A 132 -23.76 -33.91 0.98
N GLU A 133 -23.76 -34.79 -0.03
CA GLU A 133 -24.36 -34.57 -1.36
C GLU A 133 -25.87 -34.22 -1.33
N GLY A 134 -26.58 -34.58 -0.25
CA GLY A 134 -27.99 -34.23 -0.02
C GLY A 134 -28.25 -33.00 0.86
N GLY A 135 -27.21 -32.28 1.28
CA GLY A 135 -27.30 -31.21 2.27
C GLY A 135 -27.34 -31.73 3.73
N LEU A 136 -27.42 -30.80 4.67
CA LEU A 136 -27.47 -31.08 6.11
C LEU A 136 -28.61 -30.27 6.74
N ALA A 137 -29.56 -30.96 7.37
CA ALA A 137 -30.63 -30.36 8.15
C ALA A 137 -30.55 -30.87 9.60
N ALA A 138 -30.42 -29.95 10.55
CA ALA A 138 -30.29 -30.29 11.96
C ALA A 138 -30.89 -29.18 12.84
N PRO A 139 -31.38 -29.50 14.06
CA PRO A 139 -31.64 -28.49 15.07
C PRO A 139 -30.38 -27.70 15.40
N VAL A 140 -30.55 -26.41 15.66
CA VAL A 140 -29.46 -25.52 16.11
C VAL A 140 -29.56 -25.31 17.62
N VAL A 141 -28.40 -25.17 18.26
CA VAL A 141 -28.29 -24.76 19.66
C VAL A 141 -27.61 -23.40 19.68
N GLU A 142 -28.24 -22.44 20.34
CA GLU A 142 -27.63 -21.13 20.59
C GLU A 142 -26.64 -21.25 21.75
N VAL A 143 -25.42 -20.76 21.55
CA VAL A 143 -24.38 -20.65 22.59
C VAL A 143 -23.92 -19.20 22.66
N ARG A 144 -23.54 -18.73 23.85
CA ARG A 144 -23.17 -17.32 24.07
C ARG A 144 -21.69 -17.04 23.88
N SER A 145 -20.84 -18.05 24.08
CA SER A 145 -19.39 -17.97 23.90
C SER A 145 -18.83 -19.33 23.48
N LEU A 146 -17.53 -19.36 23.15
CA LEU A 146 -16.80 -20.60 22.87
C LEU A 146 -16.40 -21.36 24.15
N ASP A 147 -16.47 -20.71 25.32
CA ASP A 147 -16.08 -21.27 26.62
C ASP A 147 -17.24 -21.96 27.37
N GLU A 148 -18.47 -21.81 26.87
CA GLU A 148 -19.68 -22.51 27.32
C GLU A 148 -19.74 -23.94 26.74
#